data_AF-A0A7S2M5B2-F1
#
_entry.id   AF-A0A7S2M5B2-F1
#
_cell.length_a   1.000
_cell.length_b   1.000
_cell.length_c   1.000
_cell.angle_alpha   90.00
_cell.angle_beta   90.00
_cell.angle_gamma   90.00
#
_symmetry.space_group_name_H-M   'P 1'
#
loop_
_entity.id
_entity.type
_entity.pdbx_description
1 polymer ?
#
loop_
_entity_poly.entity_id
_entity_poly.type
_entity_poly.pdbx_seq_one_letter_code
_entity_poly.pdbx_strand_id
1 'polypeptide(L)'
;TLPGGFAAYVTGAGTATRAVVVASDVFGIHTGRNKAICDELAAEGYIVVMPDFFRGAYPDEGASPAWWQKLLQAPGILAPLNTPWSEVEDVLQQGVLPYLEQQGCVAGS
;
A
#
# COMPACT_ATOMS: atom_id res chain seq x y z
N THR A 1 1.95 -9.51 6.80
CA THR A 1 3.06 -9.37 5.84
C THR A 1 2.75 -10.24 4.64
N LEU A 2 3.01 -9.73 3.44
CA LEU A 2 2.85 -10.46 2.18
C LEU A 2 4.00 -11.49 2.01
N PRO A 3 3.86 -12.46 1.10
CA PRO A 3 4.98 -13.24 0.57
C PRO A 3 6.17 -12.34 0.19
N GLY A 4 7.40 -12.85 0.31
CA GLY A 4 8.61 -12.04 0.11
C GLY A 4 8.96 -11.08 1.25
N GLY A 5 8.16 -11.04 2.33
CA GLY A 5 8.43 -10.22 3.51
C GLY A 5 7.98 -8.76 3.39
N PHE A 6 7.17 -8.43 2.39
CA PHE A 6 6.68 -7.06 2.20
C PHE A 6 5.60 -6.69 3.22
N ALA A 7 5.69 -5.49 3.78
CA ALA A 7 4.66 -4.95 4.64
C ALA A 7 3.44 -4.52 3.81
N ALA A 8 2.25 -4.75 4.34
CA ALA A 8 1.00 -4.33 3.71
C ALA A 8 -0.11 -4.25 4.76
N TYR A 9 -1.07 -3.36 4.50
CA TYR A 9 -2.38 -3.40 5.14
C TYR A 9 -3.31 -4.25 4.28
N VAL A 10 -4.03 -5.20 4.90
CA VAL A 10 -4.96 -6.09 4.19
C VAL A 10 -6.28 -6.13 4.93
N THR A 11 -7.38 -6.01 4.20
CA THR A 11 -8.74 -6.01 4.72
C THR A 11 -9.70 -6.62 3.68
N GLY A 12 -10.91 -7.01 4.10
CA GLY A 12 -11.89 -7.70 3.27
C GLY A 12 -12.09 -9.18 3.62
N ALA A 13 -13.21 -9.74 3.15
CA ALA A 13 -13.60 -11.12 3.45
C ALA A 13 -12.84 -12.12 2.56
N GLY A 14 -12.41 -13.25 3.13
CA GLY A 14 -11.76 -14.34 2.39
C GLY A 14 -12.65 -15.06 1.37
N THR A 15 -13.93 -14.68 1.26
CA THR A 15 -14.87 -15.14 0.22
C THR A 15 -14.97 -14.17 -0.96
N ALA A 16 -14.25 -13.05 -0.93
CA ALA A 16 -14.23 -12.09 -2.03
C ALA A 16 -13.63 -12.73 -3.28
N THR A 17 -14.29 -12.54 -4.42
CA THR A 17 -13.83 -13.05 -5.73
C THR A 17 -13.10 -11.98 -6.55
N ARG A 18 -13.00 -10.75 -6.01
CA ARG A 18 -12.39 -9.60 -6.66
C ARG A 18 -11.46 -8.91 -5.68
N ALA A 19 -10.32 -8.47 -6.20
CA ALA A 19 -9.30 -7.79 -5.42
C ALA A 19 -9.11 -6.35 -5.88
N VAL A 20 -8.77 -5.46 -4.94
CA VAL A 20 -8.30 -4.10 -5.20
C VAL A 20 -6.92 -3.93 -4.57
N VAL A 21 -5.97 -3.45 -5.36
CA VAL A 21 -4.65 -3.05 -4.86
C VAL A 21 -4.63 -1.53 -4.71
N VAL A 22 -4.43 -1.05 -3.50
CA VAL A 22 -4.38 0.38 -3.18
C VAL A 22 -2.91 0.80 -3.08
N ALA A 23 -2.49 1.77 -3.89
CA ALA A 23 -1.19 2.41 -3.73
C ALA A 23 -1.32 3.58 -2.74
N SER A 24 -0.64 3.48 -1.60
CA SER A 24 -0.61 4.56 -0.62
C SER A 24 0.11 5.79 -1.18
N ASP A 25 -0.34 6.98 -0.81
CA ASP A 25 0.35 8.22 -1.10
C ASP A 25 1.61 8.41 -0.23
N VAL A 26 2.21 9.60 -0.27
CA VAL A 26 3.44 9.97 0.45
C VAL A 26 3.33 9.80 1.98
N PHE A 27 2.12 9.61 2.51
CA PHE A 27 1.92 9.35 3.93
C PHE A 27 1.94 7.85 4.30
N GLY A 28 2.13 6.98 3.31
CA GLY A 28 2.34 5.54 3.52
C GLY A 28 1.11 4.81 4.08
N ILE A 29 1.34 3.59 4.55
CA ILE A 29 0.29 2.64 4.94
C ILE A 29 -0.24 2.85 6.37
N HIS A 30 0.43 3.69 7.16
CA HIS A 30 0.15 3.83 8.60
C HIS A 30 -0.85 4.94 8.90
N THR A 31 -1.18 5.80 7.94
CA THR A 31 -2.21 6.84 8.13
C THR A 31 -3.63 6.28 8.14
N GLY A 32 -4.46 6.83 9.03
CA GLY A 32 -5.85 6.37 9.20
C GLY A 32 -6.73 6.56 7.97
N ARG A 33 -6.47 7.60 7.15
CA ARG A 33 -7.29 7.89 5.96
C ARG A 33 -7.14 6.81 4.88
N ASN A 34 -5.92 6.37 4.61
CA ASN A 34 -5.66 5.34 3.61
C ASN A 34 -6.29 4.00 4.02
N LYS A 35 -6.24 3.66 5.32
CA LYS A 35 -6.91 2.48 5.88
C LYS A 35 -8.43 2.58 5.79
N ALA A 36 -9.02 3.74 6.09
CA ALA A 36 -10.46 3.95 5.98
C ALA A 36 -10.98 3.70 4.56
N ILE A 37 -10.26 4.18 3.53
CA ILE A 37 -10.60 3.90 2.12
C ILE A 37 -10.52 2.40 1.83
N CYS A 38 -9.49 1.72 2.34
CA CYS A 38 -9.36 0.27 2.18
C CYS A 38 -10.52 -0.48 2.86
N ASP A 39 -10.94 -0.04 4.05
CA ASP A 39 -12.05 -0.64 4.80
C ASP A 39 -13.40 -0.39 4.10
N GLU A 40 -13.61 0.79 3.51
CA GLU A 40 -14.79 1.08 2.68
C GLU A 40 -14.85 0.17 1.45
N LEU A 41 -13.73 0.00 0.74
CA LEU A 41 -13.64 -0.94 -0.39
C LEU A 41 -13.88 -2.38 0.05
N ALA A 42 -13.37 -2.78 1.21
CA ALA A 42 -13.62 -4.12 1.75
C ALA A 42 -15.10 -4.34 2.12
N ALA A 43 -15.79 -3.32 2.62
CA ALA A 43 -17.22 -3.37 2.91
C ALA A 43 -18.07 -3.60 1.64
N GLU A 44 -17.58 -3.16 0.48
CA GLU A 44 -18.20 -3.43 -0.83
C GLU A 44 -17.91 -4.85 -1.38
N GLY A 45 -17.23 -5.69 -0.60
CA GLY A 45 -17.02 -7.11 -0.92
C GLY A 45 -15.74 -7.42 -1.70
N TYR A 46 -14.76 -6.50 -1.70
CA TYR A 46 -13.43 -6.74 -2.26
C TYR A 46 -12.46 -7.27 -1.19
N ILE A 47 -11.47 -8.06 -1.60
CA ILE A 47 -10.23 -8.19 -0.83
C ILE A 47 -9.32 -7.01 -1.21
N VAL A 48 -8.86 -6.27 -0.22
CA VAL A 48 -8.09 -5.04 -0.44
C VAL A 48 -6.70 -5.21 0.13
N VAL A 49 -5.69 -4.98 -0.70
CA VAL A 49 -4.28 -5.04 -0.33
C VAL A 49 -3.67 -3.67 -0.58
N MET A 50 -3.10 -3.06 0.46
CA MET A 50 -2.34 -1.82 0.38
C MET A 50 -0.89 -2.10 0.78
N PRO A 51 0.01 -2.37 -0.19
CA PRO A 51 1.42 -2.61 0.09
C PRO A 51 2.14 -1.33 0.54
N ASP A 52 3.14 -1.50 1.39
CA ASP A 52 4.08 -0.43 1.70
C ASP A 52 5.17 -0.32 0.63
N PHE A 53 4.85 0.37 -0.45
CA PHE A 53 5.81 0.64 -1.53
C PHE A 53 7.00 1.50 -1.09
N PHE A 54 6.91 2.17 0.05
CA PHE A 54 7.95 3.05 0.56
C PHE A 54 8.81 2.42 1.66
N ARG A 55 8.56 1.16 2.05
CA ARG A 55 9.35 0.39 3.02
C ARG A 55 9.60 1.16 4.32
N GLY A 56 8.61 1.88 4.83
CA GLY A 56 8.71 2.70 6.04
C GLY A 56 9.54 3.98 5.88
N ALA A 57 9.82 4.45 4.67
CA ALA A 57 10.56 5.70 4.44
C ALA A 57 9.82 6.95 4.98
N TYR A 58 8.51 6.84 5.18
CA TYR A 58 7.70 7.92 5.73
C TYR A 58 7.25 7.59 7.16
N PRO A 59 7.53 8.48 8.12
CA PRO A 59 7.20 8.25 9.53
C PRO A 59 5.69 8.36 9.78
N ASP A 60 5.23 7.66 10.82
CA ASP A 60 3.82 7.57 11.28
C ASP A 60 3.25 8.88 11.85
N GLU A 61 3.91 10.01 11.62
CA GLU A 61 3.61 11.30 12.23
C GLU A 61 2.49 12.07 11.49
N GLY A 62 2.04 11.54 10.36
CA GLY A 62 1.08 12.22 9.48
C GLY A 62 1.61 13.55 8.96
N ALA A 63 0.73 14.36 8.37
CA ALA A 63 1.07 15.66 7.79
C ALA A 63 1.24 16.74 8.88
N SER A 64 2.12 16.51 9.87
CA SER A 64 2.39 17.49 10.93
C SER A 64 3.02 18.76 10.35
N PRO A 65 2.81 19.94 10.95
CA PRO A 65 3.45 21.18 10.49
C PRO A 65 4.99 21.09 10.44
N ALA A 66 5.59 20.35 11.39
CA ALA A 66 7.02 20.09 11.44
C ALA A 66 7.50 19.20 10.28
N TRP A 67 6.71 18.19 9.91
CA TRP A 67 6.96 17.36 8.74
C TRP A 67 6.88 18.17 7.44
N TRP A 68 5.87 19.04 7.29
CA TRP A 68 5.76 19.95 6.14
C TRP A 68 6.94 20.90 6.04
N GLN A 69 7.41 21.42 7.16
CA GLN A 69 8.57 22.30 7.20
C GLN A 69 9.85 21.56 6.79
N LYS A 70 10.02 20.31 7.24
CA LYS A 70 11.13 19.44 6.84
C LYS A 70 11.07 19.09 5.36
N LEU A 71 9.87 18.88 4.82
CA LEU A 71 9.65 18.55 3.40
C LEU A 71 9.95 19.72 2.47
N LEU A 72 9.58 20.94 2.85
CA LEU A 72 9.91 22.14 2.09
C LEU A 72 11.41 22.49 2.11
N GLN A 73 12.15 22.06 3.14
CA GLN A 73 13.56 22.39 3.34
C GLN A 73 14.54 21.32 2.84
N ALA A 74 14.07 20.13 2.50
CA ALA A 74 14.90 19.01 2.06
C ALA A 74 14.57 18.61 0.60
N PRO A 75 15.36 19.04 -0.40
CA PRO A 75 15.12 18.69 -1.80
C PRO A 75 15.18 17.17 -2.08
N GLY A 76 15.80 16.39 -1.18
CA GLY A 76 15.84 14.93 -1.26
C GLY A 76 14.65 14.20 -0.62
N ILE A 77 13.80 14.86 0.18
CA ILE A 77 12.63 14.21 0.79
C ILE A 77 11.56 13.88 -0.26
N LEU A 78 11.52 14.65 -1.35
CA LEU A 78 10.67 14.43 -2.51
C LEU A 78 11.37 13.61 -3.61
N ALA A 79 12.63 13.21 -3.43
CA ALA A 79 13.30 12.31 -4.37
C ALA A 79 12.51 11.00 -4.63
N PRO A 80 11.76 10.43 -3.66
CA PRO A 80 10.88 9.29 -3.89
C PRO A 80 9.59 9.59 -4.68
N LEU A 81 9.32 10.85 -5.07
CA LEU A 81 8.24 11.16 -6.03
C LEU A 81 8.54 10.58 -7.42
N ASN A 82 9.78 10.22 -7.70
CA ASN A 82 10.10 9.33 -8.80
C ASN A 82 9.87 7.89 -8.32
N THR A 83 8.62 7.42 -8.45
CA THR A 83 8.22 6.08 -8.05
C THR A 83 9.23 5.05 -8.59
N PRO A 84 9.89 4.25 -7.73
CA PRO A 84 10.83 3.23 -8.18
C PRO A 84 10.02 2.07 -8.78
N TRP A 85 9.64 2.20 -10.06
CA TRP A 85 8.72 1.28 -10.73
C TRP A 85 9.17 -0.18 -10.68
N SER A 86 10.48 -0.44 -10.73
CA SER A 86 11.02 -1.80 -10.56
C SER A 86 10.72 -2.39 -9.18
N GLU A 87 10.84 -1.58 -8.11
CA GLU A 87 10.51 -2.03 -6.76
C GLU A 87 9.00 -2.23 -6.58
N VAL A 88 8.18 -1.36 -7.19
CA VAL A 88 6.73 -1.53 -7.20
C VAL A 88 6.37 -2.84 -7.90
N GLU A 89 6.96 -3.11 -9.06
CA GLU A 89 6.75 -4.34 -9.81
C GLU A 89 7.18 -5.58 -9.00
N ASP A 90 8.31 -5.53 -8.31
CA ASP A 90 8.77 -6.60 -7.41
C ASP A 90 7.76 -6.87 -6.29
N VAL A 91 7.26 -5.84 -5.62
CA VAL A 91 6.25 -5.98 -4.56
C VAL A 91 4.96 -6.60 -5.11
N LEU A 92 4.54 -6.18 -6.31
CA LEU A 92 3.34 -6.71 -6.95
C LEU A 92 3.52 -8.19 -7.33
N GLN A 93 4.59 -8.53 -8.03
CA GLN A 93 4.82 -9.87 -8.57
C GLN A 93 5.19 -10.90 -7.49
N GLN A 94 6.00 -10.50 -6.51
CA GLN A 94 6.52 -11.42 -5.50
C GLN A 94 5.68 -11.43 -4.22
N GLY A 95 4.92 -10.37 -3.96
CA GLY A 95 4.11 -10.20 -2.76
C GLY A 95 2.61 -10.27 -3.03
N VAL A 96 2.09 -9.29 -3.77
CA VAL A 96 0.64 -9.09 -3.91
C VAL A 96 -0.03 -10.19 -4.71
N LEU A 97 0.46 -10.51 -5.91
CA LEU A 97 -0.17 -11.51 -6.78
C LEU A 97 -0.19 -12.90 -6.12
N PRO A 98 0.92 -13.44 -5.57
CA PRO A 98 0.90 -14.74 -4.91
C PRO A 98 -0.02 -14.75 -3.67
N TYR A 99 -0.11 -13.63 -2.96
CA TYR A 99 -1.05 -13.51 -1.84
C TYR A 99 -2.50 -13.60 -2.32
N LEU A 100 -2.87 -12.86 -3.36
CA LEU A 100 -4.22 -12.88 -3.92
C LEU A 100 -4.59 -14.26 -4.47
N GLU A 101 -3.66 -14.94 -5.14
CA GLU A 101 -3.84 -16.33 -5.61
C GLU A 101 -4.13 -17.29 -4.45
N GLN A 102 -3.43 -17.17 -3.32
CA GLN A 102 -3.69 -17.95 -2.11
C GLN A 102 -5.08 -17.68 -1.51
N GLN A 103 -5.63 -16.49 -1.72
CA GLN A 103 -6.99 -16.12 -1.32
C GLN A 103 -8.05 -16.55 -2.34
N GLY A 104 -7.66 -17.27 -3.40
CA GLY A 104 -8.57 -17.73 -4.45
C GLY A 104 -8.93 -16.66 -5.49
N CYS A 105 -8.28 -15.50 -5.45
CA CYS A 105 -8.39 -14.49 -6.49
C CYS A 105 -7.50 -14.88 -7.66
N VAL A 106 -8.10 -15.15 -8.82
CA VAL A 106 -7.38 -15.49 -10.05
C VAL A 106 -7.35 -14.26 -10.94
N ALA A 107 -6.19 -13.95 -11.55
CA ALA A 107 -6.11 -12.90 -12.57
C ALA A 107 -7.12 -13.23 -13.68
N GLY A 108 -7.96 -12.25 -14.03
CA GLY A 108 -9.10 -12.46 -14.92
C GLY A 108 -8.71 -13.16 -16.23
N SER A 109 -9.41 -14.25 -16.53
CA SER A 109 -9.48 -14.90 -17.85
C SER A 109 -10.15 -14.01 -18.89
#